data_AF-A0A1X7V997-F1
#
_entry.id   AF-A0A1X7V997-F1
#
_cell.length_a   1.000
_cell.length_b   1.000
_cell.length_c   1.000
_cell.angle_alpha   90.00
_cell.angle_beta   90.00
_cell.angle_gamma   90.00
#
_symmetry.space_group_name_H-M   'P 1'
#
loop_
_entity.id
_entity.type
_entity.pdbx_description
1 polymer ?
#
loop_
_entity_poly.entity_id
_entity_poly.type
_entity_poly.pdbx_seq_one_letter_code
_entity_poly.pdbx_strand_id
1 'polypeptide(L)'
;MESSGQDKVLYKVWIDISGASDDSNLYNSVPAEELPLDLMLPSSADYQNLAYNFSVLLSHVLVKKLPYFATTFHDVFIQHLPNEQSEKMAQKYEKIPLGVISENDNEKIPIPAHKVHKVSFGGDMLTWKRAETTIECCQKSTTLLKQLKGLHPICDDWHAKKCLLEAEDEDSRKTALQQVTLEIVLSFVDLEPHNSGNIPGDLHMEHLNRLCKVAVANLEANITPAALKRVGKCLGILHKLTCSFDHDLGVSDIFELIHFLVQRRI
;
A
#
# COMPACT_ATOMS: atom_id res chain seq x y z
N MET A 1 17.72 -29.15 48.37
CA MET A 1 16.84 -27.98 48.20
C MET A 1 17.68 -26.91 47.53
N GLU A 2 17.78 -26.98 46.21
CA GLU A 2 18.42 -25.93 45.40
C GLU A 2 17.33 -25.43 44.46
N SER A 3 16.79 -24.25 44.78
CA SER A 3 15.83 -23.56 43.93
C SER A 3 16.58 -22.95 42.75
N SER A 4 16.44 -23.58 41.59
CA SER A 4 16.90 -23.05 40.31
C SER A 4 16.19 -21.72 40.02
N GLY A 5 16.91 -20.61 40.16
CA GLY A 5 16.48 -19.30 39.69
C GLY A 5 16.40 -19.32 38.17
N GLN A 6 15.18 -19.40 37.63
CA GLN A 6 14.94 -19.12 36.23
C GLN A 6 14.87 -17.61 36.05
N ASP A 7 15.94 -17.05 35.48
CA ASP A 7 15.95 -15.67 35.00
C ASP A 7 14.86 -15.48 33.95
N LYS A 8 13.83 -14.71 34.30
CA LYS A 8 12.76 -14.31 33.39
C LYS A 8 13.32 -13.35 32.37
N VAL A 9 13.58 -13.84 31.15
CA VAL A 9 13.95 -12.99 30.02
C VAL A 9 12.68 -12.30 29.50
N LEU A 10 12.53 -11.03 29.86
CA LEU A 10 11.43 -10.18 29.44
C LEU A 10 11.71 -9.66 28.02
N TYR A 11 11.07 -10.24 27.01
CA TYR A 11 11.25 -9.78 25.64
C TYR A 11 10.32 -8.59 25.35
N LYS A 12 10.92 -7.39 25.34
CA LYS A 12 10.30 -6.18 24.81
C LYS A 12 10.32 -6.29 23.28
N VAL A 13 9.16 -6.19 22.63
CA VAL A 13 9.06 -6.10 21.17
C VAL A 13 9.60 -4.73 20.77
N TRP A 14 10.82 -4.68 20.24
CA TRP A 14 11.36 -3.49 19.63
C TRP A 14 10.89 -3.45 18.18
N ILE A 15 10.06 -2.45 17.84
CA ILE A 15 10.12 -1.94 16.47
C ILE A 15 11.53 -1.40 16.35
N ASP A 16 12.28 -1.86 15.34
CA ASP A 16 13.60 -1.31 15.08
C ASP A 16 13.45 0.11 14.52
N ILE A 17 13.29 1.05 15.44
CA ILE A 17 13.37 2.49 15.22
C ILE A 17 14.82 2.97 15.39
N SER A 18 15.84 2.12 15.23
CA SER A 18 17.24 2.58 15.23
C SER A 18 17.54 3.63 14.16
N GLY A 19 16.73 3.69 13.10
CA GLY A 19 16.75 4.79 12.12
C GLY A 19 16.14 6.12 12.62
N ALA A 20 15.40 6.08 13.74
CA ALA A 20 14.89 7.24 14.48
C ALA A 20 15.60 7.34 15.83
N SER A 21 16.93 7.22 15.83
CA SER A 21 17.73 7.56 16.99
C SER A 21 17.63 9.06 17.28
N ASP A 22 17.53 9.43 18.56
CA ASP A 22 17.75 10.82 19.00
C ASP A 22 19.21 11.24 18.78
N ASP A 23 20.11 10.28 18.54
CA ASP A 23 21.47 10.56 18.11
C ASP A 23 21.46 11.13 16.70
N SER A 24 22.14 12.27 16.55
CA SER A 24 22.34 12.90 15.25
C SER A 24 22.98 11.88 14.31
N ASN A 25 22.35 11.59 13.16
CA ASN A 25 22.96 10.76 12.14
C ASN A 25 24.38 11.28 11.86
N LEU A 26 25.40 10.44 12.12
CA LEU A 26 26.82 10.78 11.99
C LEU A 26 27.18 11.34 10.62
N TYR A 27 26.38 11.04 9.59
CA TYR A 27 26.57 11.48 8.23
C TYR A 27 25.86 12.80 7.87
N ASN A 28 25.01 13.36 8.76
CA ASN A 28 24.30 14.62 8.50
C ASN A 28 25.24 15.85 8.47
N SER A 29 26.43 15.76 9.06
CA SER A 29 27.42 16.85 9.13
C SER A 29 28.68 16.59 8.30
N VAL A 30 28.74 15.47 7.57
CA VAL A 30 29.89 15.09 6.75
C VAL A 30 29.73 15.70 5.36
N PRO A 31 30.74 16.38 4.80
CA PRO A 31 30.71 16.85 3.41
C PRO A 31 30.36 15.71 2.44
N ALA A 32 29.66 16.00 1.36
CA ALA A 32 29.17 14.98 0.43
C ALA A 32 30.31 14.13 -0.18
N GLU A 33 31.49 14.72 -0.29
CA GLU A 33 32.71 14.08 -0.81
C GLU A 33 33.32 13.05 0.16
N GLU A 34 33.00 13.13 1.45
CA GLU A 34 33.54 12.27 2.51
C GLU A 34 32.55 11.17 2.93
N LEU A 35 31.38 11.09 2.28
CA LEU A 35 30.41 10.04 2.54
C LEU A 35 30.96 8.68 2.07
N PRO A 36 30.89 7.63 2.91
CA PRO A 36 31.35 6.29 2.52
C PRO A 36 30.31 5.65 1.58
N LEU A 37 30.42 5.97 0.28
CA LEU A 37 29.49 5.50 -0.76
C LEU A 37 29.44 3.97 -0.84
N ASP A 38 30.53 3.30 -0.49
CA ASP A 38 30.67 1.84 -0.41
C ASP A 38 29.85 1.20 0.72
N LEU A 39 29.59 1.94 1.80
CA LEU A 39 28.71 1.51 2.89
C LEU A 39 27.25 1.97 2.68
N MET A 40 27.04 3.07 1.98
CA MET A 40 25.70 3.64 1.76
C MET A 40 24.97 3.08 0.54
N LEU A 41 25.72 2.68 -0.49
CA LEU A 41 25.13 2.13 -1.71
C LEU A 41 25.04 0.61 -1.62
N PRO A 42 23.98 -0.01 -2.18
CA PRO A 42 23.88 -1.45 -2.21
C PRO A 42 25.09 -2.07 -2.92
N SER A 43 25.69 -3.07 -2.29
CA SER A 43 26.75 -3.85 -2.89
C SER A 43 26.21 -4.76 -3.98
N SER A 44 27.11 -5.34 -4.79
CA SER A 44 26.71 -6.37 -5.76
C SER A 44 26.02 -7.58 -5.10
N ALA A 45 26.39 -7.90 -3.85
CA ALA A 45 25.74 -8.96 -3.10
C ALA A 45 24.30 -8.58 -2.71
N ASP A 46 24.08 -7.31 -2.34
CA ASP A 46 22.74 -6.80 -2.02
C ASP A 46 21.82 -6.86 -3.23
N TYR A 47 22.33 -6.51 -4.43
CA TYR A 47 21.55 -6.64 -5.66
C TYR A 47 21.20 -8.09 -5.99
N GLN A 48 22.13 -9.04 -5.76
CA GLN A 48 21.86 -10.47 -5.95
C GLN A 48 20.80 -10.98 -4.98
N ASN A 49 20.89 -10.59 -3.71
CA ASN A 49 19.88 -10.91 -2.69
C ASN A 49 18.52 -10.30 -3.04
N LEU A 50 18.51 -9.05 -3.52
CA LEU A 50 17.30 -8.37 -3.95
C LEU A 50 16.65 -9.09 -5.14
N ALA A 51 17.43 -9.41 -6.17
CA ALA A 51 16.97 -10.15 -7.34
C ALA A 51 16.41 -11.53 -6.97
N TYR A 52 17.09 -12.24 -6.07
CA TYR A 52 16.62 -13.50 -5.52
C TYR A 52 15.28 -13.33 -4.78
N ASN A 53 15.17 -12.36 -3.88
CA ASN A 53 13.93 -12.09 -3.14
C ASN A 53 12.76 -11.75 -4.08
N PHE A 54 13.02 -10.94 -5.13
CA PHE A 54 12.01 -10.65 -6.15
C PHE A 54 11.60 -11.89 -6.94
N SER A 55 12.54 -12.79 -7.26
CA SER A 55 12.20 -14.03 -7.97
C SER A 55 11.26 -14.92 -7.16
N VAL A 56 11.43 -14.98 -5.83
CA VAL A 56 10.52 -15.72 -4.94
C VAL A 56 9.14 -15.06 -4.88
N LEU A 57 9.06 -13.73 -4.77
CA LEU A 57 7.79 -13.00 -4.79
C LEU A 57 7.04 -13.17 -6.12
N LEU A 58 7.76 -13.09 -7.26
CA LEU A 58 7.17 -13.35 -8.58
C LEU A 58 6.65 -14.78 -8.68
N SER A 59 7.40 -15.75 -8.17
CA SER A 59 6.97 -17.15 -8.12
C SER A 59 5.67 -17.30 -7.31
N HIS A 60 5.53 -16.60 -6.18
CA HIS A 60 4.28 -16.59 -5.39
C HIS A 60 3.10 -16.03 -6.18
N VAL A 61 3.31 -14.93 -6.90
CA VAL A 61 2.28 -14.33 -7.76
C VAL A 61 1.88 -15.29 -8.88
N LEU A 62 2.84 -15.93 -9.54
CA LEU A 62 2.59 -16.91 -10.60
C LEU A 62 1.80 -18.10 -10.08
N VAL A 63 2.22 -18.72 -8.97
CA VAL A 63 1.50 -19.85 -8.34
C VAL A 63 0.08 -19.46 -7.91
N LYS A 64 -0.09 -18.25 -7.36
CA LYS A 64 -1.41 -17.75 -6.94
C LYS A 64 -2.35 -17.48 -8.12
N LYS A 65 -1.82 -17.06 -9.27
CA LYS A 65 -2.61 -16.71 -10.46
C LYS A 65 -2.78 -17.88 -11.43
N LEU A 66 -1.85 -18.83 -11.43
CA LEU A 66 -1.77 -19.94 -12.37
C LEU A 66 -1.59 -21.26 -11.58
N PRO A 67 -2.69 -21.94 -11.20
CA PRO A 67 -2.64 -23.16 -10.38
C PRO A 67 -1.80 -24.30 -10.97
N TYR A 68 -1.60 -24.30 -12.29
CA TYR A 68 -0.71 -25.24 -12.98
C TYR A 68 0.72 -25.22 -12.42
N PHE A 69 1.25 -24.04 -12.08
CA PHE A 69 2.60 -23.92 -11.53
C PHE A 69 2.70 -24.50 -10.11
N ALA A 70 1.61 -24.45 -9.34
CA ALA A 70 1.56 -25.04 -8.00
C ALA A 70 1.74 -26.57 -8.03
N THR A 71 1.21 -27.23 -9.06
CA THR A 71 1.26 -28.69 -9.19
C THR A 71 2.54 -29.16 -9.85
N THR A 72 3.00 -28.44 -10.88
CA THR A 72 4.15 -28.85 -11.69
C THR A 72 5.49 -28.56 -11.01
N PHE A 73 5.59 -27.48 -10.23
CA PHE A 73 6.85 -27.00 -9.65
C PHE A 73 6.81 -26.92 -8.11
N HIS A 74 6.06 -27.83 -7.47
CA HIS A 74 5.90 -27.83 -6.01
C HIS A 74 7.22 -28.06 -5.26
N ASP A 75 8.20 -28.69 -5.91
CA ASP A 75 9.53 -29.03 -5.39
C ASP A 75 10.52 -27.85 -5.48
N VAL A 76 10.33 -26.94 -6.44
CA VAL A 76 11.17 -25.75 -6.64
C VAL A 76 10.58 -24.53 -5.90
N PHE A 77 9.28 -24.55 -5.63
CA PHE A 77 8.58 -23.43 -5.02
C PHE A 77 8.92 -23.25 -3.54
N ILE A 78 9.58 -22.13 -3.21
CA ILE A 78 9.85 -21.74 -1.84
C ILE A 78 8.57 -21.15 -1.23
N GLN A 79 7.92 -21.89 -0.34
CA GLN A 79 6.64 -21.47 0.25
C GLN A 79 6.76 -20.24 1.17
N HIS A 80 7.91 -20.06 1.82
CA HIS A 80 8.17 -18.96 2.75
C HIS A 80 9.54 -18.34 2.50
N LEU A 81 9.61 -17.01 2.45
CA LEU A 81 10.89 -16.31 2.39
C LEU A 81 11.64 -16.59 3.70
N PRO A 82 12.82 -17.22 3.67
CA PRO A 82 13.58 -17.47 4.89
C PRO A 82 14.02 -16.11 5.45
N ASN A 83 13.47 -15.75 6.61
CA ASN A 83 13.95 -14.64 7.42
C ASN A 83 14.75 -15.26 8.58
N GLU A 84 15.91 -14.68 8.91
CA GLU A 84 16.73 -15.09 10.05
C GLU A 84 15.96 -15.11 11.38
N GLN A 85 14.89 -14.33 11.47
CA GLN A 85 14.02 -14.28 12.65
C GLN A 85 12.80 -15.21 12.55
N SER A 86 12.57 -15.90 11.43
CA SER A 86 11.40 -16.78 11.26
C SER A 86 11.35 -17.88 12.32
N GLU A 87 12.48 -18.49 12.66
CA GLU A 87 12.55 -19.51 13.71
C GLU A 87 12.24 -18.93 15.10
N LYS A 88 12.65 -17.69 15.36
CA LYS A 88 12.39 -16.98 16.62
C LYS A 88 10.92 -16.55 16.72
N MET A 89 10.32 -16.10 15.61
CA MET A 89 8.91 -15.72 15.53
C MET A 89 7.95 -16.91 15.54
N ALA A 90 8.43 -18.11 15.17
CA ALA A 90 7.66 -19.35 15.33
C ALA A 90 7.51 -19.79 16.79
N GLN A 91 8.35 -19.26 17.70
CA GLN A 91 8.23 -19.54 19.13
C GLN A 91 7.02 -18.80 19.72
N LYS A 92 6.17 -19.53 20.43
CA LYS A 92 4.94 -19.01 21.03
C LYS A 92 5.30 -18.03 22.15
N TYR A 93 5.05 -16.73 21.96
CA TYR A 93 5.34 -15.71 22.96
C TYR A 93 4.33 -15.73 24.12
N GLU A 94 4.81 -15.35 25.31
CA GLU A 94 3.97 -15.12 26.48
C GLU A 94 3.21 -13.79 26.31
N LYS A 95 1.89 -13.82 26.50
CA LYS A 95 1.07 -12.60 26.43
C LYS A 95 1.28 -11.80 27.72
N ILE A 96 2.19 -10.84 27.68
CA ILE A 96 2.36 -9.88 28.77
C ILE A 96 1.31 -8.77 28.59
N PRO A 97 0.37 -8.58 29.53
CA PRO A 97 -0.61 -7.49 29.44
C PRO A 97 0.14 -6.15 29.51
N LEU A 98 0.01 -5.34 28.46
CA LEU A 98 0.68 -4.04 28.29
C LEU A 98 0.12 -2.92 29.19
N GLY A 99 -0.31 -3.25 30.41
CA GLY A 99 -0.77 -2.25 31.37
C GLY A 99 -2.00 -1.47 30.91
N VAL A 100 -2.94 -2.10 30.19
CA VAL A 100 -4.31 -1.56 30.14
C VAL A 100 -4.89 -1.78 31.54
N ILE A 101 -4.77 -0.76 32.37
CA ILE A 101 -5.42 -0.70 33.68
C ILE A 101 -6.91 -0.66 33.38
N SER A 102 -7.59 -1.80 33.49
CA SER A 102 -9.04 -1.83 33.61
C SER A 102 -9.37 -1.19 34.96
N GLU A 103 -9.57 0.12 34.97
CA GLU A 103 -10.15 0.80 36.12
C GLU A 103 -11.49 0.13 36.43
N ASN A 104 -11.61 -0.31 37.67
CA ASN A 104 -12.77 -1.04 38.16
C ASN A 104 -13.91 -0.02 38.33
N ASP A 105 -14.93 -0.05 37.46
CA ASP A 105 -16.13 0.81 37.46
C ASP A 105 -16.96 0.83 38.78
N ASN A 106 -16.48 0.16 39.83
CA ASN A 106 -17.20 -0.02 41.09
C ASN A 106 -16.86 1.00 42.19
N GLU A 107 -15.82 1.83 42.03
CA GLU A 107 -15.59 2.95 42.94
C GLU A 107 -16.47 4.15 42.55
N LYS A 108 -17.69 4.14 43.10
CA LYS A 108 -18.63 5.27 43.01
C LYS A 108 -18.08 6.46 43.78
N ILE A 109 -17.22 7.26 43.15
CA ILE A 109 -16.93 8.61 43.62
C ILE A 109 -18.26 9.39 43.56
N PRO A 110 -18.75 9.98 44.67
CA PRO A 110 -19.94 10.80 44.65
C PRO A 110 -19.66 12.07 43.84
N ILE A 111 -19.96 12.05 42.55
CA ILE A 111 -19.91 13.24 41.71
C ILE A 111 -21.05 14.16 42.18
N PRO A 112 -20.78 15.40 42.63
CA PRO A 112 -21.83 16.32 43.04
C PRO A 112 -22.80 16.53 41.87
N ALA A 113 -24.07 16.15 42.10
CA ALA A 113 -25.11 15.93 41.09
C ALA A 113 -25.55 17.16 40.27
N HIS A 114 -24.84 18.28 40.36
CA HIS A 114 -25.29 19.57 39.84
C HIS A 114 -24.50 20.11 38.66
N LYS A 115 -23.38 19.48 38.26
CA LYS A 115 -22.59 19.96 37.11
C LYS A 115 -22.65 18.98 35.93
N VAL A 116 -23.49 19.31 34.97
CA VAL A 116 -23.56 18.62 33.69
C VAL A 116 -22.45 19.16 32.78
N HIS A 117 -21.49 18.31 32.43
CA HIS A 117 -20.46 18.64 31.45
C HIS A 117 -21.02 18.51 30.02
N LYS A 118 -20.64 19.44 29.14
CA LYS A 118 -20.96 19.32 27.71
C LYS A 118 -19.97 18.34 27.08
N VAL A 119 -20.48 17.27 26.48
CA VAL A 119 -19.70 16.26 25.77
C VAL A 119 -20.16 16.26 24.31
N SER A 120 -19.23 16.52 23.40
CA SER A 120 -19.46 16.42 21.96
C SER A 120 -19.55 14.96 21.53
N PHE A 121 -20.54 14.63 20.72
CA PHE A 121 -20.73 13.29 20.14
C PHE A 121 -20.79 13.42 18.61
N GLY A 122 -19.70 13.04 17.95
CA GLY A 122 -19.57 13.11 16.49
C GLY A 122 -20.15 11.89 15.79
N GLY A 123 -20.69 12.08 14.58
CA GLY A 123 -21.12 11.00 13.69
C GLY A 123 -21.57 11.52 12.33
N ASP A 124 -21.90 10.60 11.42
CA ASP A 124 -22.51 10.95 10.14
C ASP A 124 -23.89 11.61 10.32
N MET A 125 -24.47 12.15 9.23
CA MET A 125 -25.74 12.88 9.30
C MET A 125 -26.89 12.04 9.89
N LEU A 126 -26.87 10.71 9.68
CA LEU A 126 -27.87 9.80 10.22
C LEU A 126 -27.70 9.59 11.72
N THR A 127 -26.45 9.44 12.19
CA THR A 127 -26.08 9.29 13.59
C THR A 127 -26.39 10.56 14.38
N TRP A 128 -26.08 11.72 13.81
CA TRP A 128 -26.46 13.03 14.36
C TRP A 128 -27.98 13.13 14.56
N LYS A 129 -28.76 12.80 13.52
CA LYS A 129 -30.23 12.89 13.59
C LYS A 129 -30.82 11.91 14.61
N ARG A 130 -30.29 10.68 14.69
CA ARG A 130 -30.70 9.69 15.70
C ARG A 130 -30.40 10.16 17.12
N ALA A 131 -29.23 10.75 17.34
CA ALA A 131 -28.86 11.31 18.64
C ALA A 131 -29.80 12.45 19.05
N GLU A 132 -30.12 13.36 18.11
CA GLU A 132 -31.07 14.45 18.34
C GLU A 132 -32.47 13.93 18.73
N THR A 133 -33.02 12.99 17.94
CA THR A 133 -34.31 12.36 18.25
C THR A 133 -34.30 11.63 19.60
N THR A 134 -33.20 10.98 19.96
CA THR A 134 -33.07 10.31 21.26
C THR A 134 -33.07 11.32 22.40
N ILE A 135 -32.33 12.43 22.27
CA ILE A 135 -32.33 13.54 23.25
C ILE A 135 -33.74 14.10 23.41
N GLU A 136 -34.46 14.34 22.31
CA GLU A 136 -35.86 14.81 22.33
C GLU A 136 -36.80 13.84 23.06
N CYS A 137 -36.72 12.54 22.77
CA CYS A 137 -37.54 11.52 23.44
C CYS A 137 -37.25 11.45 24.94
N CYS A 138 -36.01 11.72 25.33
CA CYS A 138 -35.53 11.69 26.71
C CYS A 138 -35.88 12.95 27.54
N GLN A 139 -36.36 14.03 26.91
CA GLN A 139 -36.61 15.32 27.61
C GLN A 139 -37.58 15.21 28.79
N LYS A 140 -38.51 14.25 28.76
CA LYS A 140 -39.52 14.05 29.83
C LYS A 140 -38.99 13.29 31.05
N SER A 141 -37.73 12.84 31.04
CA SER A 141 -37.18 12.07 32.16
C SER A 141 -36.94 12.92 33.40
N THR A 142 -36.91 12.29 34.58
CA THR A 142 -36.83 12.97 35.89
C THR A 142 -35.42 13.39 36.29
N THR A 143 -34.38 12.80 35.68
CA THR A 143 -32.97 13.08 36.02
C THR A 143 -32.23 13.67 34.82
N LEU A 144 -31.34 14.63 35.04
CA LEU A 144 -30.56 15.29 33.97
C LEU A 144 -29.76 14.31 33.10
N LEU A 145 -29.25 13.24 33.71
CA LEU A 145 -28.53 12.17 33.01
C LEU A 145 -29.46 11.42 32.03
N LYS A 146 -30.66 11.02 32.48
CA LYS A 146 -31.65 10.38 31.61
C LYS A 146 -32.28 11.31 30.58
N GLN A 147 -32.24 12.63 30.81
CA GLN A 147 -32.57 13.64 29.81
C GLN A 147 -31.46 13.79 28.75
N LEU A 148 -30.33 13.11 28.92
CA LEU A 148 -29.13 13.27 28.09
C LEU A 148 -28.65 14.73 28.03
N LYS A 149 -28.95 15.51 29.08
CA LYS A 149 -28.57 16.91 29.16
C LYS A 149 -27.04 16.96 29.23
N GLY A 150 -26.40 17.72 28.35
CA GLY A 150 -24.94 17.79 28.21
C GLY A 150 -24.40 17.07 26.98
N LEU A 151 -25.14 16.12 26.39
CA LEU A 151 -24.74 15.51 25.12
C LEU A 151 -25.01 16.50 23.99
N HIS A 152 -23.97 16.85 23.22
CA HIS A 152 -24.06 17.75 22.08
C HIS A 152 -23.68 17.00 20.80
N PRO A 153 -24.66 16.49 20.03
CA PRO A 153 -24.37 15.79 18.80
C PRO A 153 -23.83 16.78 17.75
N ILE A 154 -22.70 16.41 17.12
CA ILE A 154 -22.05 17.17 16.06
C ILE A 154 -22.11 16.31 14.79
N CYS A 155 -22.47 16.93 13.67
CA CYS A 155 -22.40 16.28 12.37
C CYS A 155 -20.94 16.33 11.88
N ASP A 156 -20.24 15.21 12.02
CA ASP A 156 -18.87 15.00 11.56
C ASP A 156 -18.89 14.17 10.28
N ASP A 157 -19.64 14.64 9.28
CA ASP A 157 -19.70 14.00 7.97
C ASP A 157 -18.42 14.28 7.17
N TRP A 158 -17.37 13.59 7.58
CA TRP A 158 -16.08 13.58 6.91
C TRP A 158 -16.20 13.08 5.48
N HIS A 159 -17.12 12.14 5.21
CA HIS A 159 -17.35 11.62 3.88
C HIS A 159 -17.94 12.68 2.95
N ALA A 160 -18.91 13.48 3.39
CA ALA A 160 -19.44 14.59 2.59
C ALA A 160 -18.38 15.67 2.32
N LYS A 161 -17.57 16.03 3.33
CA LYS A 161 -16.46 16.98 3.15
C LYS A 161 -15.40 16.44 2.19
N LYS A 162 -15.08 15.15 2.29
CA LYS A 162 -14.16 14.47 1.38
C LYS A 162 -14.72 14.39 -0.04
N CYS A 163 -15.98 14.02 -0.24
CA CYS A 163 -16.61 14.00 -1.55
C CYS A 163 -16.66 15.39 -2.20
N LEU A 164 -16.87 16.45 -1.42
CA LEU A 164 -16.82 17.83 -1.92
C LEU A 164 -15.40 18.20 -2.39
N LEU A 165 -14.37 17.87 -1.59
CA LEU A 165 -12.97 18.10 -1.94
C LEU A 165 -12.52 17.24 -3.13
N GLU A 166 -13.00 16.00 -3.21
CA GLU A 166 -12.75 15.10 -4.34
C GLU A 166 -13.44 15.60 -5.62
N ALA A 167 -14.64 16.18 -5.53
CA ALA A 167 -15.34 16.74 -6.69
C ALA A 167 -14.67 18.00 -7.26
N GLU A 168 -14.14 18.89 -6.40
CA GLU A 168 -13.37 20.06 -6.83
C GLU A 168 -12.01 19.67 -7.43
N ASP A 169 -11.38 18.62 -6.91
CA ASP A 169 -10.13 18.07 -7.45
C ASP A 169 -10.38 17.29 -8.77
N GLU A 170 -11.54 16.65 -8.93
CA GLU A 170 -11.82 15.80 -10.09
C GLU A 170 -11.99 16.59 -11.40
N ASP A 171 -12.59 17.79 -11.38
CA ASP A 171 -12.69 18.64 -12.59
C ASP A 171 -11.35 19.28 -12.96
N SER A 172 -10.55 19.67 -11.96
CA SER A 172 -9.17 20.14 -12.17
C SER A 172 -8.28 19.01 -12.70
N ARG A 173 -8.43 17.78 -12.16
CA ARG A 173 -7.77 16.57 -12.64
C ARG A 173 -8.23 16.17 -14.03
N LYS A 174 -9.53 16.23 -14.36
CA LYS A 174 -10.04 15.89 -15.70
C LYS A 174 -9.44 16.81 -16.76
N THR A 175 -9.36 18.10 -16.46
CA THR A 175 -8.75 19.10 -17.36
C THR A 175 -7.25 18.87 -17.52
N ALA A 176 -6.53 18.66 -16.41
CA ALA A 176 -5.10 18.33 -16.44
C ALA A 176 -4.81 16.99 -17.14
N LEU A 177 -5.66 15.98 -16.93
CA LEU A 177 -5.57 14.67 -17.57
C LEU A 177 -5.84 14.76 -19.06
N GLN A 178 -6.82 15.57 -19.50
CA GLN A 178 -7.05 15.81 -20.92
C GLN A 178 -5.85 16.50 -21.58
N GLN A 179 -5.29 17.54 -20.94
CA GLN A 179 -4.10 18.25 -21.43
C GLN A 179 -2.89 17.31 -21.55
N VAL A 180 -2.67 16.48 -20.53
CA VAL A 180 -1.55 15.53 -20.47
C VAL A 180 -1.78 14.34 -21.38
N THR A 181 -3.02 13.86 -21.53
CA THR A 181 -3.36 12.84 -22.51
C THR A 181 -3.08 13.36 -23.91
N LEU A 182 -3.40 14.63 -24.20
CA LEU A 182 -3.04 15.29 -25.46
C LEU A 182 -1.52 15.36 -25.65
N GLU A 183 -0.75 15.80 -24.65
CA GLU A 183 0.72 15.84 -24.75
C GLU A 183 1.36 14.46 -24.87
N ILE A 184 0.85 13.46 -24.13
CA ILE A 184 1.30 12.07 -24.23
C ILE A 184 0.96 11.54 -25.62
N VAL A 185 -0.29 11.65 -26.07
CA VAL A 185 -0.71 11.21 -27.41
C VAL A 185 0.15 11.90 -28.47
N LEU A 186 0.39 13.21 -28.38
CA LEU A 186 1.26 13.94 -29.33
C LEU A 186 2.73 13.47 -29.25
N SER A 187 3.24 13.10 -28.08
CA SER A 187 4.58 12.50 -27.93
C SER A 187 4.66 11.05 -28.42
N PHE A 188 3.52 10.35 -28.49
CA PHE A 188 3.36 9.02 -29.06
C PHE A 188 3.01 9.09 -30.56
N VAL A 189 2.57 10.22 -31.10
CA VAL A 189 2.26 10.42 -32.54
C VAL A 189 3.52 10.39 -33.42
N ASP A 190 4.72 10.56 -32.84
CA ASP A 190 5.99 10.25 -33.50
C ASP A 190 6.32 8.74 -33.52
N LEU A 191 5.50 7.89 -32.90
CA LEU A 191 5.50 6.48 -33.25
C LEU A 191 4.79 6.39 -34.58
N GLU A 192 5.56 6.32 -35.66
CA GLU A 192 5.03 5.80 -36.92
C GLU A 192 4.23 4.53 -36.58
N PRO A 193 3.05 4.30 -37.20
CA PRO A 193 2.30 3.07 -37.02
C PRO A 193 3.13 1.91 -37.56
N HIS A 194 4.11 1.47 -36.77
CA HIS A 194 4.88 0.28 -37.03
C HIS A 194 3.97 -0.90 -36.73
N ASN A 195 4.06 -1.89 -37.60
CA ASN A 195 3.45 -3.20 -37.44
C ASN A 195 3.66 -3.67 -35.99
N SER A 196 2.64 -3.56 -35.14
CA SER A 196 2.61 -4.01 -33.75
C SER A 196 2.58 -5.53 -33.64
N GLY A 197 3.28 -6.22 -34.55
CA GLY A 197 3.20 -7.66 -34.74
C GLY A 197 1.76 -8.12 -34.98
N ASN A 198 1.37 -9.18 -34.29
CA ASN A 198 0.06 -9.81 -34.41
C ASN A 198 -1.06 -9.14 -33.58
N ILE A 199 -0.83 -7.97 -32.99
CA ILE A 199 -1.83 -7.28 -32.17
C ILE A 199 -2.50 -6.19 -33.01
N PRO A 200 -3.84 -6.19 -33.17
CA PRO A 200 -4.58 -5.11 -33.82
C PRO A 200 -4.25 -3.76 -33.17
N GLY A 201 -4.01 -2.72 -33.98
CA GLY A 201 -3.54 -1.42 -33.50
C GLY A 201 -4.47 -0.78 -32.47
N ASP A 202 -5.77 -1.01 -32.60
CA ASP A 202 -6.84 -0.64 -31.67
C ASP A 202 -6.65 -1.30 -30.28
N LEU A 203 -6.35 -2.60 -30.23
CA LEU A 203 -6.08 -3.30 -28.97
C LEU A 203 -4.75 -2.85 -28.35
N HIS A 204 -3.75 -2.57 -29.18
CA HIS A 204 -2.47 -2.02 -28.72
C HIS A 204 -2.64 -0.64 -28.08
N MET A 205 -3.41 0.24 -28.70
CA MET A 205 -3.73 1.57 -28.15
C MET A 205 -4.56 1.49 -26.88
N GLU A 206 -5.50 0.54 -26.77
CA GLU A 206 -6.23 0.30 -25.52
C GLU A 206 -5.28 -0.12 -24.39
N HIS A 207 -4.33 -1.02 -24.68
CA HIS A 207 -3.33 -1.46 -23.72
C HIS A 207 -2.44 -0.31 -23.22
N LEU A 208 -1.91 0.51 -24.13
CA LEU A 208 -1.13 1.70 -23.77
C LEU A 208 -1.95 2.68 -22.93
N ASN A 209 -3.20 2.92 -23.30
CA ASN A 209 -4.11 3.76 -22.52
C ASN A 209 -4.32 3.22 -21.10
N ARG A 210 -4.44 1.89 -20.94
CA ARG A 210 -4.58 1.25 -19.63
C ARG A 210 -3.32 1.41 -18.79
N LEU A 211 -2.13 1.24 -19.37
CA LEU A 211 -0.86 1.45 -18.68
C LEU A 211 -0.68 2.90 -18.23
N CYS A 212 -0.98 3.87 -19.11
CA CYS A 212 -0.99 5.29 -18.75
C CYS A 212 -1.92 5.58 -17.58
N LYS A 213 -3.16 5.06 -17.61
CA LYS A 213 -4.13 5.26 -16.52
C LYS A 213 -3.64 4.70 -15.19
N VAL A 214 -3.04 3.50 -15.18
CA VAL A 214 -2.49 2.90 -13.96
C VAL A 214 -1.30 3.70 -13.45
N ALA A 215 -0.38 4.10 -14.33
CA ALA A 215 0.80 4.87 -13.93
C ALA A 215 0.42 6.24 -13.35
N VAL A 216 -0.58 6.90 -13.94
CA VAL A 216 -1.13 8.16 -13.42
C VAL A 216 -1.84 7.97 -12.08
N ALA A 217 -2.64 6.90 -11.93
CA ALA A 217 -3.32 6.61 -10.67
C ALA A 217 -2.33 6.41 -9.52
N ASN A 218 -1.19 5.78 -9.79
CA ASN A 218 -0.12 5.54 -8.81
C ASN A 218 0.67 6.80 -8.42
N LEU A 219 0.52 7.93 -9.12
CA LEU A 219 1.17 9.19 -8.73
C LEU A 219 0.45 9.89 -7.57
N GLU A 220 -0.82 9.56 -7.28
CA GLU A 220 -1.62 10.15 -6.20
C GLU A 220 -1.54 11.69 -6.16
N ALA A 221 -1.06 12.28 -5.06
CA ALA A 221 -0.91 13.73 -4.90
C ALA A 221 0.29 14.34 -5.66
N ASN A 222 1.16 13.49 -6.24
CA ASN A 222 2.36 13.92 -6.98
C ASN A 222 2.11 14.10 -8.49
N ILE A 223 0.85 14.24 -8.91
CA ILE A 223 0.48 14.52 -10.30
C ILE A 223 0.90 15.96 -10.64
N THR A 224 2.15 16.09 -11.09
CA THR A 224 2.71 17.33 -11.64
C THR A 224 3.01 17.14 -13.12
N PRO A 225 3.00 18.21 -13.95
CA PRO A 225 3.34 18.11 -15.37
C PRO A 225 4.72 17.45 -15.61
N ALA A 226 5.69 17.74 -14.73
CA ALA A 226 7.01 17.12 -14.78
C ALA A 226 6.98 15.62 -14.47
N ALA A 227 6.17 15.18 -13.49
CA ALA A 227 6.01 13.76 -13.18
C ALA A 227 5.33 13.00 -14.33
N LEU A 228 4.30 13.57 -14.94
CA LEU A 228 3.59 12.99 -16.07
C LEU A 228 4.50 12.86 -17.30
N LYS A 229 5.31 13.87 -17.58
CA LYS A 229 6.34 13.82 -18.64
C LYS A 229 7.37 12.72 -18.39
N ARG A 230 7.77 12.48 -17.13
CA ARG A 230 8.66 11.36 -16.77
C ARG A 230 7.98 10.01 -17.01
N VAL A 231 6.73 9.85 -16.58
CA VAL A 231 5.95 8.62 -16.81
C VAL A 231 5.83 8.33 -18.32
N GLY A 232 5.49 9.33 -19.13
CA GLY A 232 5.43 9.20 -20.59
C GLY A 232 6.76 8.72 -21.20
N LYS A 233 7.89 9.32 -20.78
CA LYS A 233 9.23 8.87 -21.20
C LYS A 233 9.53 7.43 -20.78
N CYS A 234 9.22 7.05 -19.55
CA CYS A 234 9.43 5.69 -19.05
C CYS A 234 8.60 4.67 -19.82
N LEU A 235 7.33 4.97 -20.10
CA LEU A 235 6.47 4.09 -20.91
C LEU A 235 6.98 3.95 -22.34
N GLY A 236 7.48 5.03 -22.96
CA GLY A 236 8.10 4.96 -24.28
C GLY A 236 9.37 4.10 -24.31
N ILE A 237 10.23 4.19 -23.28
CA ILE A 237 11.42 3.33 -23.15
C ILE A 237 11.00 1.88 -22.93
N LEU A 238 10.05 1.63 -22.04
CA LEU A 238 9.55 0.29 -21.75
C LEU A 238 8.96 -0.36 -23.01
N HIS A 239 8.17 0.39 -23.79
CA HIS A 239 7.62 -0.10 -25.05
C HIS A 239 8.72 -0.48 -26.05
N LYS A 240 9.74 0.37 -26.22
CA LYS A 240 10.90 0.05 -27.07
C LYS A 240 11.63 -1.21 -26.60
N LEU A 241 11.79 -1.38 -25.29
CA LEU A 241 12.41 -2.56 -24.69
C LEU A 241 11.58 -3.82 -24.96
N THR A 242 10.25 -3.75 -24.81
CA THR A 242 9.37 -4.88 -25.12
C THR A 242 9.45 -5.25 -26.60
N CYS A 243 9.47 -4.26 -27.50
CA CYS A 243 9.63 -4.52 -28.92
C CYS A 243 10.99 -5.13 -29.26
N SER A 244 12.09 -4.70 -28.61
CA SER A 244 13.39 -5.35 -28.78
C SER A 244 13.40 -6.77 -28.22
N PHE A 245 12.73 -7.02 -27.09
CA PHE A 245 12.57 -8.38 -26.56
C PHE A 245 11.77 -9.27 -27.51
N ASP A 246 10.67 -8.80 -28.07
CA ASP A 246 9.88 -9.57 -29.04
C ASP A 246 10.70 -9.90 -30.30
N HIS A 247 11.57 -8.97 -30.72
CA HIS A 247 12.51 -9.18 -31.82
C HIS A 247 13.61 -10.19 -31.46
N ASP A 248 14.29 -10.01 -30.32
CA ASP A 248 15.44 -10.82 -29.89
C ASP A 248 15.03 -12.23 -29.46
N LEU A 249 13.85 -12.39 -28.86
CA LEU A 249 13.28 -13.68 -28.50
C LEU A 249 12.75 -14.43 -29.72
N GLY A 250 12.70 -13.79 -30.89
CA GLY A 250 12.20 -14.38 -32.11
C GLY A 250 10.88 -15.08 -31.86
N VAL A 251 9.89 -14.42 -31.25
CA VAL A 251 8.64 -15.07 -30.78
C VAL A 251 7.86 -15.73 -31.95
N SER A 252 8.23 -15.44 -33.20
CA SER A 252 7.94 -16.24 -34.39
C SER A 252 8.27 -17.74 -34.22
N ASP A 253 9.42 -18.06 -33.64
CA ASP A 253 9.97 -19.40 -33.46
C ASP A 253 9.36 -20.14 -32.27
N ILE A 254 8.78 -19.42 -31.29
CA ILE A 254 8.03 -20.06 -30.19
C ILE A 254 6.77 -20.72 -30.73
N PHE A 255 6.10 -20.13 -31.73
CA PHE A 255 4.99 -20.78 -32.42
C PHE A 255 5.46 -21.97 -33.25
N GLU A 256 6.62 -21.92 -33.89
CA GLU A 256 7.22 -23.10 -34.54
C GLU A 256 7.60 -24.19 -33.53
N LEU A 257 8.12 -23.84 -32.35
CA LEU A 257 8.45 -24.78 -31.29
C LEU A 257 7.19 -25.43 -30.71
N ILE A 258 6.13 -24.66 -30.47
CA ILE A 258 4.82 -25.18 -30.03
C ILE A 258 4.22 -26.06 -31.13
N HIS A 259 4.28 -25.64 -32.40
CA HIS A 259 3.78 -26.43 -33.54
C HIS A 259 4.58 -27.73 -33.73
N PHE A 260 5.90 -27.70 -33.56
CA PHE A 260 6.80 -28.86 -33.58
C PHE A 260 6.52 -29.83 -32.42
N LEU A 261 6.27 -29.30 -31.21
CA LEU A 261 5.92 -30.10 -30.04
C LEU A 261 4.50 -30.71 -30.15
N VAL A 262 3.58 -30.03 -30.84
CA VAL A 262 2.23 -30.54 -31.13
C VAL A 262 2.27 -31.61 -32.24
N GLN A 263 3.07 -31.42 -33.30
CA GLN A 263 3.21 -32.41 -34.38
C GLN A 263 3.95 -33.69 -33.96
N ARG A 264 4.79 -33.65 -32.92
CA ARG A 264 5.46 -34.83 -32.36
C ARG A 264 4.64 -35.63 -31.34
N ARG A 265 3.38 -35.24 -31.09
CA ARG A 265 2.48 -35.91 -30.14
C ARG A 265 1.24 -36.54 -30.78
N ILE A 266 1.28 -36.77 -32.09
CA ILE A 266 0.39 -37.65 -32.87
C ILE A 266 1.29 -38.70 -33.54
#